data_AF-A0A9Q0IT68-F1
#
_entry.id   AF-A0A9Q0IT68-F1
#
_cell.length_a   1.000
_cell.length_b   1.000
_cell.length_c   1.000
_cell.angle_alpha   90.00
_cell.angle_beta   90.00
_cell.angle_gamma   90.00
#
_symmetry.space_group_name_H-M   'P 1'
#
loop_
_entity.id
_entity.type
_entity.pdbx_description
1 polymer ?
#
loop_
_entity_poly.entity_id
_entity_poly.type
_entity_poly.pdbx_seq_one_letter_code
_entity_poly.pdbx_strand_id
1 'polypeptide(L)'
;FDKAYAYSIRHMFGKEGKRTDYTPYSCMKVILSNAPSQGDTHGCPFRHSDAELLKQKLQSYKVSPSGIAQILELVKGMHYQLACQKYFELTHNIEDSGFSLNHPNQYFLESQKLLGGGKEVKREVDPPPQKGPDAAVKPPPGPEAPAEMTEDLDAFFQDG
;
A
#
# COMPACT_ATOMS: atom_id res chain seq x y z
N PHE A 1 -5.45 -22.29 8.21
CA PHE A 1 -5.83 -21.21 7.29
C PHE A 1 -7.14 -20.55 7.72
N ASP A 2 -8.24 -21.29 7.80
CA ASP A 2 -9.59 -20.73 8.04
C ASP A 2 -9.75 -19.93 9.33
N LYS A 3 -9.15 -20.39 10.44
CA LYS A 3 -9.30 -19.77 11.76
C LYS A 3 -8.49 -18.47 11.95
N ALA A 4 -7.40 -18.28 11.20
CA ALA A 4 -6.45 -17.19 11.44
C ALA A 4 -6.31 -16.21 10.25
N TYR A 5 -6.61 -16.64 9.02
CA TYR A 5 -6.36 -15.85 7.81
C TYR A 5 -7.62 -15.61 6.97
N ALA A 6 -8.61 -16.53 6.98
CA ALA A 6 -9.80 -16.36 6.14
C ALA A 6 -10.66 -15.17 6.56
N TYR A 7 -10.69 -14.84 7.85
CA TYR A 7 -11.35 -13.62 8.34
C TYR A 7 -10.65 -12.36 7.85
N SER A 8 -9.33 -12.25 8.02
CA SER A 8 -8.58 -11.06 7.61
C SER A 8 -8.65 -10.82 6.10
N ILE A 9 -8.59 -11.88 5.29
CA ILE A 9 -8.76 -11.80 3.84
C ILE A 9 -10.16 -11.29 3.49
N ARG A 10 -11.23 -11.87 4.06
CA ARG A 10 -12.60 -11.41 3.79
C ARG A 10 -12.83 -9.97 4.22
N HIS A 11 -12.23 -9.56 5.34
CA HIS A 11 -12.27 -8.18 5.80
C HIS A 11 -11.54 -7.22 4.85
N MET A 12 -10.36 -7.61 4.33
CA MET A 12 -9.60 -6.79 3.37
C MET A 12 -10.37 -6.53 2.06
N PHE A 13 -11.21 -7.49 1.64
CA PHE A 13 -12.10 -7.33 0.49
C PHE A 13 -13.47 -6.72 0.86
N GLY A 14 -13.63 -6.16 2.06
CA GLY A 14 -14.88 -5.55 2.51
C GLY A 14 -16.06 -6.52 2.66
N LYS A 15 -15.81 -7.83 2.64
CA LYS A 15 -16.85 -8.88 2.74
C LYS A 15 -17.28 -9.16 4.19
N GLU A 16 -16.61 -8.57 5.18
CA GLU A 16 -16.92 -8.65 6.62
C GLU A 16 -16.64 -7.31 7.32
N GLY A 17 -17.24 -7.05 8.49
CA GLY A 17 -17.01 -5.83 9.28
C GLY A 17 -17.59 -4.54 8.67
N LYS A 18 -16.87 -3.41 8.78
CA LYS A 18 -17.30 -2.07 8.29
C LYS A 18 -17.41 -1.96 6.77
N ARG A 19 -17.19 -3.05 6.01
CA ARG A 19 -17.17 -3.09 4.54
C ARG A 19 -16.29 -2.00 3.93
N THR A 20 -15.12 -1.78 4.53
CA THR A 20 -14.18 -0.76 4.07
C THR A 20 -13.37 -1.32 2.91
N ASP A 21 -13.40 -0.63 1.77
CA ASP A 21 -12.49 -0.93 0.65
C ASP A 21 -11.08 -0.49 1.03
N TYR A 22 -10.23 -1.47 1.32
CA TYR A 22 -8.83 -1.22 1.62
C TYR A 22 -8.07 -0.89 0.34
N THR A 23 -7.82 0.40 0.12
CA THR A 23 -7.00 0.84 -1.00
C THR A 23 -5.56 0.31 -0.85
N PRO A 24 -4.99 -0.28 -1.90
CA PRO A 24 -3.59 -0.70 -1.93
C PRO A 24 -2.63 0.46 -1.59
N TYR A 25 -1.45 0.12 -1.08
CA TYR A 25 -0.48 1.13 -0.65
C TYR A 25 0.26 1.76 -1.84
N SER A 26 0.38 3.09 -1.81
CA SER A 26 1.21 3.85 -2.74
C SER A 26 2.70 3.64 -2.48
N CYS A 27 3.55 3.94 -3.46
CA CYS A 27 5.01 3.84 -3.32
C CYS A 27 5.50 4.64 -2.11
N MET A 28 5.00 5.88 -1.93
CA MET A 28 5.34 6.73 -0.79
C MET A 28 5.00 6.06 0.54
N LYS A 29 3.81 5.46 0.65
CA LYS A 29 3.41 4.72 1.85
C LYS A 29 4.34 3.53 2.09
N VAL A 30 4.66 2.75 1.06
CA VAL A 30 5.56 1.59 1.15
C VAL A 30 7.01 1.98 1.50
N ILE A 31 7.47 3.16 1.09
CA ILE A 31 8.82 3.68 1.34
C ILE A 31 8.96 4.29 2.75
N LEU A 32 7.91 4.95 3.25
CA LEU A 32 7.96 5.76 4.48
C LEU A 32 7.29 5.10 5.69
N SER A 33 6.43 4.10 5.48
CA SER A 33 5.78 3.38 6.59
C SER A 33 6.74 2.36 7.23
N ASN A 34 6.18 1.44 8.02
CA ASN A 34 6.91 0.42 8.77
C ASN A 34 8.06 -0.20 7.97
N ALA A 35 9.28 -0.02 8.46
CA ALA A 35 10.46 -0.62 7.87
C ALA A 35 10.44 -2.14 8.15
N PRO A 36 10.79 -2.98 7.15
CA PRO A 36 10.83 -4.42 7.35
C PRO A 36 11.91 -4.81 8.37
N SER A 37 11.58 -5.74 9.26
CA SER A 37 12.52 -6.35 10.20
C SER A 37 13.10 -7.66 9.65
N GLN A 38 14.02 -8.30 10.39
CA GLN A 38 14.56 -9.60 9.98
C GLN A 38 13.43 -10.63 9.84
N GLY A 39 13.33 -11.25 8.66
CA GLY A 39 12.25 -12.19 8.32
C GLY A 39 11.06 -11.58 7.57
N ASP A 40 10.98 -10.24 7.50
CA ASP A 40 9.95 -9.55 6.73
C ASP A 40 10.34 -9.38 5.26
N THR A 41 9.37 -9.52 4.36
CA THR A 41 9.55 -9.33 2.92
C THR A 41 8.76 -8.15 2.34
N HIS A 42 8.27 -7.25 3.20
CA HIS A 42 7.51 -6.06 2.79
C HIS A 42 8.40 -4.83 2.59
N GLY A 43 7.83 -3.76 2.05
CA GLY A 43 8.53 -2.48 1.84
C GLY A 43 9.11 -2.33 0.43
N CYS A 44 9.82 -1.21 0.22
CA CYS A 44 10.46 -0.90 -1.07
C CYS A 44 11.87 -1.49 -1.13
N PRO A 45 12.20 -2.37 -2.10
CA PRO A 45 13.54 -2.95 -2.21
C PRO A 45 14.63 -1.90 -2.41
N PHE A 46 14.35 -0.84 -3.17
CA PHE A 46 15.28 0.26 -3.44
C PHE A 46 15.61 1.09 -2.18
N ARG A 47 14.80 1.00 -1.12
CA ARG A 47 15.01 1.70 0.15
C ARG A 47 15.53 0.79 1.25
N HIS A 48 14.96 -0.40 1.38
CA HIS A 48 15.14 -1.27 2.55
C HIS A 48 16.12 -2.42 2.31
N SER A 49 16.45 -2.76 1.05
CA SER A 49 17.56 -3.68 0.77
C SER A 49 18.88 -2.92 0.80
N ASP A 50 19.93 -3.55 1.31
CA ASP A 50 21.27 -3.00 1.18
C ASP A 50 21.73 -2.98 -0.29
N ALA A 51 22.70 -2.11 -0.59
CA ALA A 51 23.14 -1.88 -1.97
C ALA A 51 23.76 -3.12 -2.62
N GLU A 52 24.40 -4.00 -1.83
CA GLU A 52 25.08 -5.18 -2.33
C GLU A 52 24.07 -6.29 -2.67
N LEU A 53 23.11 -6.54 -1.79
CA LEU A 53 21.98 -7.42 -2.02
C LEU A 53 21.10 -6.92 -3.17
N LEU A 54 20.85 -5.61 -3.25
CA LEU A 54 20.10 -5.03 -4.36
C LEU A 54 20.82 -5.26 -5.69
N LYS A 55 22.15 -5.07 -5.74
CA LYS A 55 22.97 -5.37 -6.91
C LYS A 55 22.86 -6.84 -7.32
N GLN A 56 22.99 -7.77 -6.37
CA GLN A 56 22.86 -9.21 -6.62
C GLN A 56 21.48 -9.57 -7.17
N LYS A 57 20.39 -9.01 -6.61
CA LYS A 57 19.02 -9.19 -7.11
C LYS A 57 18.85 -8.65 -8.53
N LEU A 58 19.36 -7.45 -8.81
CA LEU A 58 19.26 -6.87 -10.16
C LEU A 58 20.07 -7.68 -11.19
N GLN A 59 21.20 -8.25 -10.79
CA GLN A 59 21.98 -9.17 -11.63
C GLN A 59 21.20 -10.46 -11.93
N SER A 60 20.49 -11.04 -10.95
CA SER A 60 19.68 -12.24 -11.18
C SER A 60 18.49 -11.97 -12.09
N TYR A 61 17.97 -10.73 -12.10
CA TYR A 61 16.96 -10.24 -13.04
C TYR A 61 17.51 -9.91 -14.43
N LYS A 62 18.79 -10.21 -14.71
CA LYS A 62 19.45 -10.00 -16.00
C LYS A 62 19.50 -8.53 -16.45
N VAL A 63 19.47 -7.59 -15.50
CA VAL A 63 19.67 -6.16 -15.78
C VAL A 63 21.12 -5.93 -16.18
N SER A 64 21.35 -5.09 -17.20
CA SER A 64 22.71 -4.79 -17.66
C SER A 64 23.56 -4.15 -16.55
N PRO A 65 24.87 -4.43 -16.45
CA PRO A 65 25.72 -3.87 -15.40
C PRO A 65 25.72 -2.32 -15.37
N SER A 66 25.62 -1.68 -16.54
CA SER A 66 25.49 -0.22 -16.67
C SER A 66 24.17 0.29 -16.07
N GLY A 67 23.05 -0.40 -16.37
CA GLY A 67 21.75 -0.06 -15.80
C GLY A 67 21.70 -0.24 -14.29
N ILE A 68 22.37 -1.28 -13.76
CA ILE A 68 22.49 -1.48 -12.31
C ILE A 68 23.25 -0.32 -11.65
N ALA A 69 24.34 0.16 -12.26
CA ALA A 69 25.08 1.30 -11.73
C ALA A 69 24.21 2.56 -11.65
N GLN A 70 23.43 2.84 -12.70
CA GLN A 70 22.49 3.98 -12.73
C GLN A 70 21.39 3.85 -11.66
N ILE A 71 20.80 2.66 -11.49
CA ILE A 71 19.80 2.40 -10.45
C ILE A 71 20.42 2.64 -9.05
N LEU A 72 21.62 2.15 -8.80
CA LEU A 72 22.30 2.33 -7.51
C LEU A 72 22.64 3.81 -7.24
N GLU A 73 22.96 4.58 -8.27
CA GLU A 73 23.16 6.03 -8.15
C GLU A 73 21.87 6.75 -7.76
N LEU A 74 20.74 6.41 -8.39
CA LEU A 74 19.42 6.95 -8.01
C LEU A 74 19.05 6.59 -6.57
N VAL A 75 19.35 5.36 -6.13
CA VAL A 75 19.14 4.92 -4.74
C VAL A 75 20.00 5.73 -3.76
N LYS A 76 21.27 6.01 -4.08
CA LYS A 76 22.14 6.87 -3.28
C LYS A 76 21.60 8.29 -3.16
N GLY A 77 20.98 8.81 -4.22
CA GLY A 77 20.26 10.09 -4.22
C GLY A 77 18.89 10.05 -3.54
N MET A 78 18.51 8.94 -2.91
CA MET A 78 17.18 8.71 -2.31
C MET A 78 16.01 8.82 -3.30
N HIS A 79 16.28 8.68 -4.60
CA HIS A 79 15.29 8.72 -5.67
C HIS A 79 14.71 7.33 -5.95
N TYR A 80 14.09 6.71 -4.94
CA TYR A 80 13.64 5.30 -5.01
C TYR A 80 12.58 5.03 -6.08
N GLN A 81 11.68 5.98 -6.32
CA GLN A 81 10.65 5.87 -7.37
C GLN A 81 11.29 5.89 -8.77
N LEU A 82 12.26 6.80 -8.99
CA LEU A 82 13.01 6.86 -10.24
C LEU A 82 13.88 5.62 -10.44
N ALA A 83 14.47 5.08 -9.38
CA ALA A 83 15.20 3.81 -9.44
C ALA A 83 14.29 2.65 -9.90
N CYS A 84 13.06 2.58 -9.38
CA CYS A 84 12.06 1.60 -9.78
C CYS A 84 11.58 1.80 -11.23
N GLN A 85 11.40 3.05 -11.66
CA GLN A 85 11.11 3.40 -13.05
C GLN A 85 12.25 3.02 -13.98
N LYS A 86 13.50 3.28 -13.60
CA LYS A 86 14.65 2.90 -14.41
C LYS A 86 14.75 1.40 -14.58
N TYR A 87 14.44 0.66 -13.51
CA TYR A 87 14.29 -0.79 -13.59
C TYR A 87 13.18 -1.24 -14.54
N PHE A 88 12.03 -0.56 -14.55
CA PHE A 88 10.94 -0.81 -15.52
C PHE A 88 11.45 -0.67 -16.96
N GLU A 89 12.09 0.45 -17.28
CA GLU A 89 12.63 0.76 -18.61
C GLU A 89 13.61 -0.33 -19.09
N LEU A 90 14.54 -0.71 -18.21
CA LEU A 90 15.57 -1.71 -18.51
C LEU A 90 15.01 -3.13 -18.69
N THR A 91 13.91 -3.47 -18.01
CA THR A 91 13.29 -4.81 -18.11
C THR A 91 12.29 -4.94 -19.24
N HIS A 92 11.70 -3.82 -19.68
CA HIS A 92 10.77 -3.78 -20.81
C HIS A 92 11.44 -3.37 -22.12
N ASN A 93 12.75 -3.09 -22.10
CA ASN A 93 13.55 -2.62 -23.24
C ASN A 93 12.95 -1.36 -23.91
N ILE A 94 12.53 -0.39 -23.09
CA ILE A 94 12.03 0.92 -23.54
C ILE A 94 12.97 2.02 -23.04
N GLU A 95 13.08 3.11 -23.80
CA GLU A 95 13.94 4.25 -23.43
C GLU A 95 13.26 5.19 -22.44
N ASP A 96 11.94 5.38 -22.60
CA ASP A 96 11.10 6.18 -21.71
C ASP A 96 9.80 5.43 -21.42
N SER A 97 9.44 5.39 -20.14
CA SER A 97 8.18 4.82 -19.68
C SER A 97 6.99 5.76 -19.89
N GLY A 98 7.21 7.07 -20.02
CA GLY A 98 6.18 8.07 -20.34
C GLY A 98 5.16 8.33 -19.21
N PHE A 99 5.40 7.82 -18.00
CA PHE A 99 4.58 8.06 -16.81
C PHE A 99 5.43 8.18 -15.56
N SER A 100 5.04 8.99 -14.57
CA SER A 100 5.74 9.04 -13.29
C SER A 100 5.23 7.95 -12.35
N LEU A 101 6.09 7.03 -11.95
CA LEU A 101 5.72 5.89 -11.11
C LEU A 101 5.44 6.32 -9.66
N ASN A 102 4.18 6.16 -9.20
CA ASN A 102 3.76 6.51 -7.84
C ASN A 102 3.09 5.37 -7.05
N HIS A 103 2.74 4.27 -7.71
CA HIS A 103 2.01 3.16 -7.09
C HIS A 103 2.44 1.80 -7.66
N PRO A 104 2.62 0.73 -6.84
CA PRO A 104 2.98 -0.61 -7.33
C PRO A 104 1.98 -1.17 -8.37
N ASN A 105 0.68 -1.03 -8.12
CA ASN A 105 -0.34 -1.41 -9.10
C ASN A 105 -0.24 -0.63 -10.43
N GLN A 106 0.23 0.63 -10.43
CA GLN A 106 0.46 1.38 -11.67
C GLN A 106 1.58 0.72 -12.48
N TYR A 107 2.71 0.38 -11.84
CA TYR A 107 3.79 -0.37 -12.47
C TYR A 107 3.27 -1.63 -13.17
N PHE A 108 2.44 -2.41 -12.45
CA PHE A 108 1.88 -3.65 -12.99
C PHE A 108 0.95 -3.40 -14.19
N LEU A 109 0.06 -2.41 -14.10
CA LEU A 109 -0.87 -2.10 -15.18
C LEU A 109 -0.13 -1.63 -16.45
N GLU A 110 0.87 -0.77 -16.30
CA GLU A 110 1.68 -0.30 -17.45
C GLU A 110 2.54 -1.44 -18.02
N SER A 111 3.12 -2.28 -17.17
CA SER A 111 3.84 -3.49 -17.60
C SER A 111 2.94 -4.40 -18.45
N GLN A 112 1.73 -4.68 -17.96
CA GLN A 112 0.76 -5.51 -18.67
C GLN A 112 0.31 -4.91 -20.00
N LYS A 113 0.19 -3.57 -20.10
CA LYS A 113 -0.13 -2.91 -21.37
C LYS A 113 0.98 -3.10 -22.41
N LEU A 114 2.24 -2.99 -21.98
CA LEU A 114 3.40 -3.18 -22.86
C LEU A 114 3.57 -4.63 -23.32
N LEU A 115 3.40 -5.59 -22.41
CA LEU A 115 3.51 -7.02 -22.75
C LEU A 115 2.27 -7.54 -23.50
N GLY A 116 1.09 -6.98 -23.23
CA GLY A 116 -0.20 -7.44 -23.74
C GLY A 116 -0.59 -6.92 -25.13
N GLY A 117 0.28 -6.14 -25.80
CA GLY A 117 0.07 -5.69 -27.18
C GLY A 117 -1.18 -4.82 -27.37
N GLY A 118 -1.55 -3.99 -26.40
CA GLY A 118 -2.68 -3.06 -26.53
C GLY A 118 -4.07 -3.68 -26.46
N LYS A 119 -4.21 -4.96 -26.10
CA LYS A 119 -5.52 -5.47 -25.68
C LYS A 119 -5.81 -4.93 -24.29
N GLU A 120 -6.61 -3.87 -24.21
CA GLU A 120 -7.27 -3.48 -22.97
C GLU A 120 -7.89 -4.73 -22.36
N VAL A 121 -7.32 -5.20 -21.24
CA VAL A 121 -8.04 -6.10 -20.36
C VAL A 121 -9.20 -5.26 -19.85
N LYS A 122 -10.35 -5.39 -20.52
CA LYS A 122 -11.65 -4.96 -20.02
C LYS A 122 -11.82 -5.64 -18.67
N ARG A 123 -11.37 -4.96 -17.61
CA ARG A 123 -11.86 -5.22 -16.27
C ARG A 123 -13.31 -4.80 -16.34
N GLU A 124 -14.21 -5.78 -16.34
CA GLU A 124 -15.58 -5.57 -15.92
C GLU A 124 -15.51 -5.01 -14.50
N VAL A 125 -15.49 -3.69 -14.41
CA VAL A 125 -15.81 -2.98 -13.18
C VAL A 125 -17.31 -3.14 -13.08
N ASP A 126 -17.73 -4.11 -12.26
CA ASP A 126 -19.11 -4.12 -11.75
C ASP A 126 -19.45 -2.70 -11.31
N PRO A 127 -20.57 -2.13 -11.79
CA PRO A 127 -20.90 -0.74 -11.49
C PRO A 127 -20.97 -0.56 -9.97
N PRO A 128 -20.44 0.56 -9.42
CA PRO A 128 -20.63 0.86 -8.01
C PRO A 128 -22.14 0.84 -7.71
N PRO A 129 -22.58 0.27 -6.56
CA PRO A 129 -23.99 0.23 -6.24
C PRO A 129 -24.57 1.65 -6.26
N GLN A 130 -25.61 1.82 -7.07
CA GLN A 130 -26.32 3.08 -7.28
C GLN A 130 -26.79 3.63 -5.93
N LYS A 131 -26.38 4.86 -5.59
CA LYS A 131 -27.00 5.65 -4.52
C LYS A 131 -28.42 6.02 -4.97
N GLY A 132 -29.42 5.42 -4.34
CA GLY A 132 -30.80 5.89 -4.37
C GLY A 132 -30.96 7.21 -3.58
N PRO A 133 -32.02 7.99 -3.86
CA PRO A 133 -32.13 9.38 -3.44
C PRO A 133 -32.44 9.54 -1.96
N ASP A 134 -32.05 10.71 -1.43
CA ASP A 134 -32.29 11.23 -0.09
C ASP A 134 -33.64 10.82 0.51
N ALA A 135 -33.57 10.10 1.63
CA ALA A 135 -34.65 10.03 2.61
C ALA A 135 -34.13 10.63 3.92
N ALA A 136 -34.72 11.76 4.29
CA ALA A 136 -34.41 12.54 5.47
C ALA A 136 -34.34 11.68 6.75
N VAL A 137 -33.18 11.64 7.39
CA VAL A 137 -33.02 11.10 8.74
C VAL A 137 -33.10 12.28 9.71
N LYS A 138 -34.18 12.31 10.50
CA LYS A 138 -34.34 13.16 11.69
C LYS A 138 -33.17 12.91 12.66
N PRO A 139 -32.68 13.94 13.38
CA PRO A 139 -31.62 13.76 14.36
C PRO A 139 -32.11 12.90 15.55
N PRO A 140 -31.26 12.02 16.12
CA PRO A 140 -31.58 11.29 17.34
C PRO A 140 -31.61 12.24 18.55
N PRO A 141 -32.45 11.98 19.57
CA PRO A 141 -32.47 12.79 20.78
C PRO A 141 -31.19 12.54 21.59
N GLY A 142 -30.59 13.62 22.09
CA GLY A 142 -29.45 13.55 23.01
C GLY A 142 -29.87 12.96 24.36
N PRO A 143 -28.95 12.33 25.11
CA PRO A 143 -29.23 11.94 26.49
C PRO A 143 -29.11 13.16 27.41
N GLU A 144 -30.23 13.50 28.06
CA GLU A 144 -30.27 14.35 29.24
C GLU A 144 -29.48 13.72 30.39
N ALA A 145 -28.79 14.57 31.15
CA ALA A 145 -28.11 14.22 32.38
C ALA A 145 -29.10 13.86 33.50
N PRO A 146 -28.66 13.05 34.47
CA PRO A 146 -29.03 13.27 35.86
C PRO A 146 -27.82 13.75 36.66
N ALA A 147 -28.02 14.85 37.37
CA ALA A 147 -27.15 15.30 38.45
C ALA A 147 -27.42 14.48 39.73
N GLU A 148 -26.44 14.57 40.64
CA GLU A 148 -26.49 14.22 42.07
C GLU A 148 -26.25 12.76 42.46
N MET A 149 -25.00 12.47 42.85
CA MET A 149 -24.68 12.15 44.25
C MET A 149 -23.16 12.16 44.44
N THR A 150 -22.72 13.21 45.13
CA THR A 150 -21.41 13.35 45.77
C THR A 150 -21.23 12.29 46.84
N GLU A 151 -19.96 11.99 47.14
CA GLU A 151 -19.39 11.26 48.29
C GLU A 151 -18.69 9.94 47.90
N ASP A 152 -17.49 9.78 48.47
CA ASP A 152 -16.59 8.61 48.43
C ASP A 152 -15.54 8.49 47.31
N LEU A 153 -14.77 9.56 47.11
CA LEU A 153 -13.45 9.48 46.44
C LEU A 153 -12.35 10.07 47.34
N ASP A 154 -12.19 9.56 48.56
CA ASP A 154 -11.06 9.90 49.43
C ASP A 154 -10.45 8.67 50.17
N ALA A 155 -10.80 7.44 49.78
CA ALA A 155 -10.34 6.23 50.47
C ALA A 155 -9.31 5.37 49.71
N PHE A 156 -8.72 5.83 48.60
CA PHE A 156 -7.83 4.99 47.77
C PHE A 156 -6.37 5.48 47.62
N PHE A 157 -5.94 6.51 48.37
CA PHE A 157 -4.55 6.98 48.38
C PHE A 157 -3.95 7.04 49.80
N GLN A 158 -4.19 5.99 50.58
CA GLN A 158 -3.54 5.79 51.89
C GLN A 158 -3.42 4.31 52.24
N ASP A 159 -2.77 3.53 51.38
CA ASP A 159 -2.01 2.32 51.77
C ASP A 159 -1.14 1.89 50.58
N GLY A 160 0.17 2.13 50.66
CA GLY A 160 1.17 1.76 49.64
C GLY A 160 2.32 2.75 49.51
#